data_AF-A0A948S637-F1
#
_entry.id   AF-A0A948S637-F1
#
_cell.length_a   1.000
_cell.length_b   1.000
_cell.length_c   1.000
_cell.angle_alpha   90.00
_cell.angle_beta   90.00
_cell.angle_gamma   90.00
#
_symmetry.space_group_name_H-M   'P 1'
#
loop_
_entity.id
_entity.type
_entity.pdbx_description
1 polymer ?
#
loop_
_entity_poly.entity_id
_entity_poly.type
_entity_poly.pdbx_seq_one_letter_code
_entity_poly.pdbx_strand_id
1 'polypeptide(L)'
;MSTPAEKHALRVSGETALTLVAFIVFFTAFLAWAFLFTKPTIEQSARSEKLAVLNQILPAKLYDNDPLADTLTLPAEPALGTTVPSAVYRARLNSQPSALALDVVAPDGYSGNIRMLAAFNAQGQVIGVRVVEHKETPGLGDYIEPRKDKNKERPWISQFDHVPASLSAQNWHVRKDGGTFDAYAGATVTPRAVIKAIYKAQKFVIANRQALFAREAKDGLAKGQNGR
;
A
#
# COMPACT_ATOMS: atom_id res chain seq x y z
N MET A 1 -67.00 6.92 8.55
CA MET A 1 -66.61 8.00 9.48
C MET A 1 -65.71 7.38 10.53
N SER A 2 -64.43 7.75 10.59
CA SER A 2 -63.50 7.20 11.59
C SER A 2 -63.89 7.61 13.00
N THR A 3 -63.74 6.69 13.95
CA THR A 3 -64.10 6.92 15.36
C THR A 3 -63.16 7.95 16.02
N PRO A 4 -63.59 8.62 17.11
CA PRO A 4 -62.73 9.57 17.85
C PRO A 4 -61.40 8.96 18.30
N ALA A 5 -61.38 7.67 18.65
CA ALA A 5 -60.18 6.93 19.03
C ALA A 5 -59.24 6.69 17.84
N GLU A 6 -59.75 6.33 16.66
CA GLU A 6 -58.94 6.18 15.44
C GLU A 6 -58.30 7.51 15.00
N LYS A 7 -59.03 8.62 15.08
CA LYS A 7 -58.48 9.95 14.74
C LYS A 7 -57.38 10.38 15.72
N HIS A 8 -57.52 10.05 17.01
CA HIS A 8 -56.51 10.32 18.01
C HIS A 8 -55.25 9.47 17.80
N ALA A 9 -55.41 8.16 17.55
CA ALA A 9 -54.31 7.25 17.26
C ALA A 9 -53.54 7.69 16.00
N LEU A 10 -54.24 8.04 14.91
CA LEU A 10 -53.62 8.55 13.68
C LEU A 10 -52.84 9.84 13.88
N ARG A 11 -53.32 10.77 14.73
CA ARG A 11 -52.62 12.02 15.03
C ARG A 11 -51.33 11.77 15.82
N VAL A 12 -51.40 10.93 16.86
CA VAL A 12 -50.23 10.57 17.67
C VAL A 12 -49.20 9.79 16.85
N SER A 13 -49.64 8.87 16.00
CA SER A 13 -48.77 8.16 15.05
C SER A 13 -48.12 9.11 14.04
N GLY A 14 -48.83 10.15 13.58
CA GLY A 14 -48.25 11.18 12.70
C GLY A 14 -47.21 12.07 13.40
N GLU A 15 -47.50 12.53 14.62
CA GLU A 15 -46.59 13.36 15.43
C GLU A 15 -45.29 12.60 15.78
N THR A 16 -45.41 11.33 16.17
CA THR A 16 -44.26 10.46 16.47
C THR A 16 -43.45 10.13 15.22
N ALA A 17 -44.09 9.84 14.09
CA ALA A 17 -43.40 9.64 12.81
C ALA A 17 -42.63 10.90 12.36
N LEU A 18 -43.23 12.08 12.49
CA LEU A 18 -42.57 13.35 12.16
C LEU A 18 -41.37 13.62 13.06
N THR A 19 -41.51 13.36 14.36
CA THR A 19 -40.42 13.50 15.33
C THR A 19 -39.26 12.56 14.99
N LEU A 20 -39.56 11.31 14.63
CA LEU A 20 -38.55 10.35 14.22
C LEU A 20 -37.83 10.77 12.93
N VAL A 21 -38.57 11.24 11.92
CA VAL A 21 -37.98 11.75 10.68
C VAL A 21 -37.07 12.95 10.95
N ALA A 22 -37.52 13.90 11.75
CA ALA A 22 -36.73 15.07 12.13
C ALA A 22 -35.44 14.66 12.87
N PHE A 23 -35.54 13.69 13.78
CA PHE A 23 -34.39 13.15 14.49
C PHE A 23 -33.40 12.47 13.54
N ILE A 24 -33.88 11.62 12.62
CA ILE A 24 -33.03 10.96 11.62
C ILE A 24 -32.31 12.00 10.76
N VAL A 25 -33.04 12.97 10.20
CA VAL A 25 -32.45 14.02 9.35
C VAL A 25 -31.38 14.79 10.12
N PHE A 26 -31.66 15.17 11.37
CA PHE A 26 -30.71 15.87 12.22
C PHE A 26 -29.44 15.05 12.47
N PHE A 27 -29.56 13.80 12.89
CA PHE A 27 -28.39 12.96 13.18
C PHE A 27 -27.61 12.60 11.91
N THR A 28 -28.27 12.34 10.79
CA THR A 28 -27.58 12.11 9.51
C THR A 28 -26.80 13.36 9.07
N ALA A 29 -27.39 14.55 9.18
CA ALA A 29 -26.70 15.80 8.86
C ALA A 29 -25.51 16.04 9.79
N PHE A 30 -25.68 15.76 11.09
CA PHE A 30 -24.61 15.89 12.08
C PHE A 30 -23.46 14.92 11.81
N LEU A 31 -23.74 13.64 11.52
CA LEU A 31 -22.72 12.66 11.16
C LEU A 31 -22.01 13.04 9.85
N ALA A 32 -22.75 13.52 8.85
CA ALA A 32 -22.18 13.98 7.59
C ALA A 32 -21.24 15.18 7.80
N TRP A 33 -21.62 16.15 8.65
CA TRP A 33 -20.77 17.28 9.00
C TRP A 33 -19.51 16.83 9.72
N ALA A 34 -19.62 15.97 10.73
CA ALA A 34 -18.48 15.42 11.45
C ALA A 34 -17.53 14.66 10.50
N PHE A 35 -18.07 13.88 9.56
CA PHE A 35 -17.29 13.19 8.54
C PHE A 35 -16.56 14.17 7.62
N LEU A 36 -17.24 15.19 7.08
CA LEU A 36 -16.63 16.17 6.19
C LEU A 36 -15.55 17.00 6.89
N PHE A 37 -15.73 17.30 8.18
CA PHE A 37 -14.76 18.06 8.96
C PHE A 37 -13.53 17.22 9.35
N THR A 38 -13.69 15.92 9.61
CA THR A 38 -12.59 15.01 9.99
C THR A 38 -11.84 14.42 8.80
N LYS A 39 -12.50 14.28 7.63
CA LYS A 39 -11.91 13.76 6.39
C LYS A 39 -10.55 14.38 6.01
N PRO A 40 -10.36 15.71 5.97
CA PRO A 40 -9.07 16.29 5.57
C PRO A 40 -7.93 15.93 6.53
N THR A 41 -8.20 15.85 7.83
CA THR A 41 -7.21 15.42 8.83
C THR A 41 -6.83 13.94 8.64
N ILE A 42 -7.81 13.08 8.36
CA ILE A 42 -7.58 11.65 8.08
C ILE A 42 -6.72 11.49 6.82
N GLU A 43 -7.02 12.24 5.75
CA GLU A 43 -6.28 12.20 4.49
C GLU A 43 -4.83 12.69 4.66
N GLN A 44 -4.61 13.76 5.44
CA GLN A 44 -3.27 14.27 5.73
C GLN A 44 -2.44 13.27 6.56
N SER A 45 -3.03 12.67 7.60
CA SER A 45 -2.37 11.64 8.39
C SER A 45 -2.04 10.40 7.55
N ALA A 46 -2.98 9.94 6.72
CA ALA A 46 -2.73 8.81 5.81
C ALA A 46 -1.63 9.13 4.78
N ARG A 47 -1.57 10.37 4.28
CA ARG A 47 -0.52 10.83 3.37
C ARG A 47 0.84 10.86 4.05
N SER A 48 0.92 11.38 5.28
CA SER A 48 2.19 11.50 6.01
C SER A 48 2.75 10.13 6.38
N GLU A 49 1.91 9.17 6.78
CA GLU A 49 2.31 7.78 7.01
C GLU A 49 2.87 7.14 5.75
N LYS A 50 2.18 7.29 4.60
CA LYS A 50 2.67 6.77 3.31
C LYS A 50 4.02 7.39 2.93
N LEU A 51 4.17 8.71 3.05
CA LEU A 51 5.44 9.37 2.80
C LEU A 51 6.54 8.87 3.74
N ALA A 52 6.22 8.66 5.03
CA ALA A 52 7.18 8.15 5.99
C ALA A 52 7.69 6.75 5.63
N VAL A 53 6.83 5.87 5.11
CA VAL A 53 7.24 4.54 4.62
C VAL A 53 8.04 4.65 3.32
N LEU A 54 7.59 5.48 2.37
CA LEU A 54 8.30 5.71 1.10
C LEU A 54 9.71 6.25 1.34
N ASN A 55 9.87 7.23 2.23
CA ASN A 55 11.17 7.83 2.56
C ASN A 55 12.15 6.82 3.20
N GLN A 56 11.66 5.73 3.77
CA GLN A 56 12.51 4.67 4.31
C GLN A 56 13.07 3.73 3.22
N ILE A 57 12.45 3.67 2.04
CA ILE A 57 12.82 2.75 0.95
C ILE A 57 13.26 3.45 -0.34
N LEU A 58 12.91 4.72 -0.51
CA LEU A 58 13.33 5.56 -1.63
C LEU A 58 14.29 6.64 -1.10
N PRO A 59 15.62 6.47 -1.28
CA PRO A 59 16.59 7.50 -0.95
C PRO A 59 16.27 8.81 -1.68
N ALA A 60 16.25 9.92 -0.95
CA ALA A 60 15.92 11.25 -1.49
C ALA A 60 16.80 11.67 -2.69
N LYS A 61 18.03 11.16 -2.78
CA LYS A 61 18.94 11.40 -3.91
C LYS A 61 18.47 10.80 -5.24
N LEU A 62 17.48 9.92 -5.23
CA LEU A 62 16.99 9.24 -6.43
C LEU A 62 15.83 9.99 -7.10
N TYR A 63 15.30 11.06 -6.51
CA TYR A 63 14.16 11.75 -7.09
C TYR A 63 14.02 13.22 -6.66
N ASP A 64 13.33 14.00 -7.49
CA ASP A 64 12.97 15.41 -7.26
C ASP A 64 11.47 15.69 -7.43
N ASN A 65 10.68 14.70 -7.88
CA ASN A 65 9.23 14.78 -7.97
C ASN A 65 8.52 14.39 -6.65
N ASP A 66 7.21 14.61 -6.54
CA ASP A 66 6.38 14.00 -5.50
C ASP A 66 5.89 12.61 -5.97
N PRO A 67 6.39 11.48 -5.41
CA PRO A 67 5.97 10.15 -5.82
C PRO A 67 4.49 9.84 -5.52
N LEU A 68 3.87 10.56 -4.57
CA LEU A 68 2.45 10.40 -4.29
C LEU A 68 1.56 11.11 -5.32
N ALA A 69 2.11 12.07 -6.05
CA ALA A 69 1.42 12.74 -7.16
C ALA A 69 1.66 12.04 -8.50
N ASP A 70 2.70 11.22 -8.61
CA ASP A 70 3.04 10.44 -9.80
C ASP A 70 2.74 8.94 -9.56
N THR A 71 1.47 8.61 -9.49
CA THR A 71 0.97 7.25 -9.26
C THR A 71 0.46 6.59 -10.54
N LEU A 72 0.60 5.27 -10.59
CA LEU A 72 -0.03 4.40 -11.57
C LEU A 72 -0.90 3.38 -10.82
N THR A 73 -2.14 3.20 -11.22
CA THR A 73 -2.98 2.13 -10.69
C THR A 73 -2.66 0.83 -11.42
N LEU A 74 -2.18 -0.16 -10.67
CA LEU A 74 -1.95 -1.50 -11.16
C LEU A 74 -3.14 -2.39 -10.76
N PRO A 75 -3.72 -3.20 -11.67
CA PRO A 75 -4.72 -4.18 -11.30
C PRO A 75 -4.13 -5.23 -10.35
N ALA A 76 -4.99 -6.09 -9.80
CA ALA A 76 -4.55 -7.23 -9.00
C ALA A 76 -3.55 -8.07 -9.82
N GLU A 77 -2.36 -8.28 -9.27
CA GLU A 77 -1.24 -8.91 -9.97
C GLU A 77 -0.73 -10.11 -9.15
N PRO A 78 -1.00 -11.35 -9.60
CA PRO A 78 -0.55 -12.56 -8.92
C PRO A 78 0.96 -12.63 -8.70
N ALA A 79 1.78 -12.03 -9.58
CA ALA A 79 3.23 -11.97 -9.39
C ALA A 79 3.63 -11.12 -8.17
N LEU A 80 2.81 -10.15 -7.79
CA LEU A 80 2.97 -9.33 -6.59
C LEU A 80 2.19 -9.87 -5.39
N GLY A 81 1.41 -10.95 -5.57
CA GLY A 81 0.51 -11.50 -4.55
C GLY A 81 -0.69 -10.61 -4.23
N THR A 82 -0.91 -9.55 -4.99
CA THR A 82 -2.02 -8.61 -4.76
C THR A 82 -3.32 -9.18 -5.34
N THR A 83 -4.40 -9.09 -4.56
CA THR A 83 -5.75 -9.56 -4.96
C THR A 83 -6.71 -8.43 -5.30
N VAL A 84 -6.27 -7.19 -5.08
CA VAL A 84 -7.00 -5.95 -5.38
C VAL A 84 -6.07 -4.98 -6.11
N PRO A 85 -6.62 -4.00 -6.85
CA PRO A 85 -5.82 -2.95 -7.44
C PRO A 85 -4.97 -2.22 -6.39
N SER A 86 -3.74 -1.88 -6.77
CA SER A 86 -2.75 -1.21 -5.90
C SER A 86 -2.07 -0.08 -6.63
N ALA A 87 -1.46 0.85 -5.88
CA ALA A 87 -0.76 1.98 -6.46
C ALA A 87 0.74 1.68 -6.62
N VAL A 88 1.28 2.08 -7.76
CA VAL A 88 2.72 2.18 -8.01
C VAL A 88 3.10 3.65 -7.89
N TYR A 89 4.01 3.96 -6.98
CA TYR A 89 4.53 5.31 -6.74
C TYR A 89 5.81 5.51 -7.52
N ARG A 90 5.81 6.41 -8.52
CA ARG A 90 6.96 6.61 -9.41
C ARG A 90 7.84 7.74 -8.91
N ALA A 91 9.12 7.45 -8.78
CA ALA A 91 10.15 8.40 -8.39
C ALA A 91 11.01 8.76 -9.63
N ARG A 92 11.18 10.05 -9.86
CA ARG A 92 11.84 10.60 -11.03
C ARG A 92 12.89 11.61 -10.60
N LEU A 93 13.99 11.64 -11.33
CA LEU A 93 15.07 12.61 -11.14
C LEU A 93 15.27 13.34 -12.45
N ASN A 94 15.21 14.68 -12.45
CA ASN A 94 15.28 15.50 -13.65
C ASN A 94 14.26 15.05 -14.71
N SER A 95 13.03 14.74 -14.29
CA SER A 95 11.96 14.15 -15.12
C SER A 95 12.24 12.77 -15.72
N GLN A 96 13.38 12.15 -15.44
CA GLN A 96 13.70 10.79 -15.91
C GLN A 96 13.25 9.73 -14.90
N PRO A 97 12.75 8.56 -15.34
CA PRO A 97 12.42 7.47 -14.43
C PRO A 97 13.66 6.99 -13.67
N SER A 98 13.60 7.02 -12.34
CA SER A 98 14.74 6.66 -11.48
C SER A 98 14.42 5.46 -10.59
N ALA A 99 13.26 5.47 -9.94
CA ALA A 99 12.79 4.38 -9.10
C ALA A 99 11.26 4.32 -9.06
N LEU A 100 10.72 3.24 -8.49
CA LEU A 100 9.32 3.13 -8.13
C LEU A 100 9.19 2.37 -6.82
N ALA A 101 8.04 2.52 -6.16
CA ALA A 101 7.63 1.67 -5.05
C ALA A 101 6.25 1.08 -5.34
N LEU A 102 6.05 -0.19 -5.01
CA LEU A 102 4.79 -0.90 -5.23
C LEU A 102 4.47 -1.85 -4.08
N ASP A 103 3.20 -2.20 -3.97
CA ASP A 103 2.71 -3.16 -2.97
C ASP A 103 3.13 -4.58 -3.36
N VAL A 104 3.66 -5.32 -2.39
CA VAL A 104 4.00 -6.75 -2.51
C VAL A 104 3.36 -7.49 -1.34
N VAL A 105 2.68 -8.58 -1.64
CA VAL A 105 2.06 -9.46 -0.64
C VAL A 105 2.71 -10.82 -0.70
N ALA A 106 3.23 -11.28 0.44
CA ALA A 106 3.60 -12.68 0.63
C ALA A 106 2.39 -13.42 1.22
N PRO A 107 1.68 -14.27 0.46
CA PRO A 107 0.54 -15.02 1.00
C PRO A 107 0.97 -16.19 1.89
N ASP A 108 2.22 -16.64 1.75
CA ASP A 108 2.76 -17.83 2.40
C ASP A 108 3.37 -17.52 3.80
N GLY A 109 2.97 -16.42 4.45
CA GLY A 109 3.40 -16.10 5.82
C GLY A 109 2.87 -17.12 6.83
N TYR A 110 3.54 -17.27 7.97
CA TYR A 110 3.18 -18.32 8.94
C TYR A 110 1.77 -18.13 9.52
N SER A 111 1.34 -16.88 9.73
CA SER A 111 0.04 -16.53 10.30
C SER A 111 -0.85 -15.74 9.31
N GLY A 112 -0.55 -15.84 8.02
CA GLY A 112 -1.30 -15.22 6.92
C GLY A 112 -0.48 -14.24 6.10
N ASN A 113 -1.18 -13.36 5.38
CA ASN A 113 -0.55 -12.45 4.44
C ASN A 113 0.39 -11.45 5.13
N ILE A 114 1.57 -11.26 4.54
CA ILE A 114 2.52 -10.20 4.89
C ILE A 114 2.48 -9.16 3.77
N ARG A 115 2.01 -7.95 4.09
CA ARG A 115 1.96 -6.83 3.14
C ARG A 115 3.20 -5.97 3.30
N MET A 116 3.81 -5.65 2.17
CA MET A 116 5.07 -4.92 2.10
C MET A 116 4.99 -3.85 1.03
N LEU A 117 5.76 -2.80 1.22
CA LEU A 117 6.09 -1.84 0.18
C LEU A 117 7.55 -2.09 -0.23
N ALA A 118 7.76 -2.33 -1.52
CA ALA A 118 9.08 -2.62 -2.07
C ALA A 118 9.46 -1.58 -3.12
N ALA A 119 10.65 -1.02 -3.00
CA ALA A 119 11.20 -0.05 -3.94
C ALA A 119 12.21 -0.70 -4.88
N PHE A 120 12.13 -0.33 -6.16
CA PHE A 120 13.01 -0.81 -7.21
C PHE A 120 13.53 0.36 -8.04
N ASN A 121 14.80 0.32 -8.45
CA ASN A 121 15.31 1.31 -9.39
C ASN A 121 14.92 0.96 -10.83
N ALA A 122 15.19 1.87 -11.76
CA ALA A 122 14.91 1.66 -13.17
C ALA A 122 15.58 0.40 -13.74
N GLN A 123 16.67 -0.09 -13.16
CA GLN A 123 17.40 -1.30 -13.60
C GLN A 123 16.87 -2.59 -12.96
N GLY A 124 15.88 -2.52 -12.07
CA GLY A 124 15.32 -3.68 -11.35
C GLY A 124 16.12 -4.10 -10.12
N GLN A 125 17.06 -3.29 -9.65
CA GLN A 125 17.68 -3.47 -8.33
C GLN A 125 16.63 -3.19 -7.25
N VAL A 126 16.58 -4.03 -6.21
CA VAL A 126 15.78 -3.71 -5.02
C VAL A 126 16.51 -2.62 -4.24
N ILE A 127 15.85 -1.49 -4.02
CA ILE A 127 16.41 -0.37 -3.27
C ILE A 127 16.20 -0.60 -1.77
N GLY A 128 15.01 -1.05 -1.39
CA GLY A 128 14.65 -1.36 -0.02
C GLY A 128 13.22 -1.88 0.09
N VAL A 129 12.93 -2.51 1.23
CA VAL A 129 11.64 -3.15 1.51
C VAL A 129 11.19 -2.77 2.92
N ARG A 130 9.89 -2.49 3.10
CA ARG A 130 9.30 -2.31 4.44
C ARG A 130 8.02 -3.13 4.56
N VAL A 131 7.87 -3.78 5.71
CA VAL A 131 6.63 -4.44 6.09
C VAL A 131 5.63 -3.38 6.56
N VAL A 132 4.43 -3.41 5.99
CA VAL A 132 3.34 -2.48 6.31
C VAL A 132 2.32 -3.15 7.21
N GLU A 133 2.05 -4.44 7.01
CA GLU A 133 1.08 -5.20 7.79
C GLU A 133 1.46 -6.69 7.82
N HIS A 134 1.32 -7.34 8.98
CA HIS A 134 1.48 -8.78 9.12
C HIS A 134 0.78 -9.31 10.38
N LYS A 135 0.60 -10.64 10.46
CA LYS A 135 0.02 -11.32 11.64
C LYS A 135 0.96 -12.34 12.29
N GLU A 136 2.22 -12.35 11.88
CA GLU A 136 3.24 -13.28 12.37
C GLU A 136 3.36 -13.29 13.90
N THR A 137 3.72 -14.44 14.46
CA THR A 137 3.79 -14.67 15.89
C THR A 137 4.77 -13.71 16.59
N PRO A 138 4.33 -12.95 17.60
CA PRO A 138 5.19 -12.05 18.37
C PRO A 138 6.41 -12.75 18.97
N GLY A 139 7.59 -12.16 18.84
CA GLY A 139 8.87 -12.70 19.33
C GLY A 139 9.45 -13.86 18.52
N LEU A 140 8.76 -14.34 17.48
CA LEU A 140 9.23 -15.41 16.60
C LEU A 140 9.39 -14.96 15.15
N GLY A 141 8.31 -14.55 14.49
CA GLY A 141 8.31 -14.16 13.06
C GLY A 141 8.17 -12.66 12.81
N ASP A 142 7.86 -11.90 13.86
CA ASP A 142 7.61 -10.45 13.79
C ASP A 142 8.88 -9.59 13.63
N TYR A 143 10.07 -10.18 13.70
CA TYR A 143 11.35 -9.50 13.46
C TYR A 143 11.50 -8.94 12.04
N ILE A 144 10.63 -9.33 11.10
CA ILE A 144 10.53 -8.70 9.79
C ILE A 144 10.12 -7.22 9.88
N GLU A 145 9.50 -6.81 10.99
CA GLU A 145 9.25 -5.42 11.33
C GLU A 145 10.48 -4.83 12.06
N PRO A 146 11.12 -3.77 11.54
CA PRO A 146 12.31 -3.18 12.16
C PRO A 146 12.17 -2.83 13.66
N ARG A 147 10.95 -2.41 14.05
CA ARG A 147 10.64 -2.04 15.43
C ARG A 147 10.56 -3.23 16.37
N LYS A 148 10.39 -4.45 15.87
CA LYS A 148 10.30 -5.69 16.67
C LYS A 148 11.56 -6.55 16.59
N ASP A 149 12.43 -6.29 15.62
CA ASP A 149 13.71 -6.98 15.53
C ASP A 149 14.60 -6.72 16.76
N LYS A 150 15.31 -7.75 17.22
CA LYS A 150 16.32 -7.65 18.28
C LYS A 150 17.53 -6.83 17.82
N ASN A 151 17.90 -6.90 16.54
CA ASN A 151 18.99 -6.09 16.00
C ASN A 151 18.46 -4.74 15.49
N LYS A 152 18.61 -3.68 16.29
CA LYS A 152 18.17 -2.32 15.93
C LYS A 152 19.11 -1.61 14.97
N GLU A 153 20.40 -1.96 14.98
CA GLU A 153 21.42 -1.35 14.13
C GLU A 153 21.30 -1.85 12.68
N ARG A 154 20.98 -3.13 12.52
CA ARG A 154 20.77 -3.78 11.23
C ARG A 154 19.55 -4.71 11.31
N PRO A 155 18.34 -4.15 11.25
CA PRO A 155 17.12 -4.95 11.22
C PRO A 155 17.13 -5.90 10.03
N TRP A 156 16.62 -7.11 10.20
CA TRP A 156 16.64 -8.18 9.22
C TRP A 156 16.11 -7.76 7.84
N ILE A 157 15.05 -6.95 7.80
CA ILE A 157 14.48 -6.48 6.52
C ILE A 157 15.44 -5.59 5.71
N SER A 158 16.48 -5.01 6.33
CA SER A 158 17.47 -4.19 5.63
C SER A 158 18.39 -5.02 4.72
N GLN A 159 18.32 -6.36 4.78
CA GLN A 159 19.06 -7.24 3.87
C GLN A 159 18.59 -7.12 2.41
N PHE A 160 17.38 -6.60 2.20
CA PHE A 160 16.86 -6.30 0.86
C PHE A 160 17.35 -4.96 0.32
N ASP A 161 18.04 -4.16 1.13
CA ASP A 161 18.57 -2.89 0.69
C ASP A 161 19.69 -3.14 -0.34
N HIS A 162 19.56 -2.51 -1.51
CA HIS A 162 20.51 -2.59 -2.62
C HIS A 162 20.73 -3.97 -3.27
N VAL A 163 19.77 -4.91 -3.18
CA VAL A 163 19.90 -6.24 -3.85
C VAL A 163 19.96 -6.08 -5.38
N PRO A 164 21.05 -6.53 -6.04
CA PRO A 164 21.25 -6.32 -7.48
C PRO A 164 20.22 -7.05 -8.34
N ALA A 165 19.91 -6.47 -9.51
CA ALA A 165 19.05 -7.10 -10.51
C ALA A 165 19.62 -8.42 -11.08
N SER A 166 20.94 -8.59 -10.98
CA SER A 166 21.68 -9.76 -11.45
C SER A 166 21.75 -10.91 -10.43
N LEU A 167 21.14 -10.77 -9.24
CA LEU A 167 21.17 -11.83 -8.23
C LEU A 167 20.53 -13.11 -8.79
N SER A 168 21.26 -14.23 -8.73
CA SER A 168 20.79 -15.50 -9.25
C SER A 168 19.57 -16.02 -8.49
N ALA A 169 18.71 -16.80 -9.14
CA ALA A 169 17.53 -17.39 -8.51
C ALA A 169 17.89 -18.22 -7.26
N GLN A 170 19.01 -18.95 -7.29
CA GLN A 170 19.49 -19.75 -6.14
C GLN A 170 19.80 -18.88 -4.92
N ASN A 171 20.25 -17.64 -5.12
CA ASN A 171 20.58 -16.74 -4.02
C ASN A 171 19.33 -16.13 -3.37
N TRP A 172 18.16 -16.20 -4.01
CA TRP A 172 16.86 -15.77 -3.46
C TRP A 172 16.26 -16.78 -2.47
N HIS A 173 17.10 -17.28 -1.57
CA HIS A 173 16.71 -18.22 -0.51
C HIS A 173 17.40 -17.84 0.80
N VAL A 174 16.89 -18.40 1.91
CA VAL A 174 17.59 -18.30 3.18
C VAL A 174 18.91 -19.08 3.10
N ARG A 175 19.94 -18.68 3.84
CA ARG A 175 21.25 -19.38 3.85
C ARG A 175 21.13 -20.87 4.15
N LYS A 176 20.18 -21.25 5.02
CA LYS A 176 19.88 -22.65 5.34
C LYS A 176 19.44 -23.48 4.13
N ASP A 177 18.85 -22.83 3.13
CA ASP A 177 18.39 -23.44 1.88
C ASP A 177 19.38 -23.16 0.72
N GLY A 178 20.59 -22.68 1.02
CA GLY A 178 21.65 -22.42 0.03
C GLY A 178 21.57 -21.07 -0.68
N GLY A 179 20.82 -20.09 -0.13
CA GLY A 179 20.79 -18.72 -0.64
C GLY A 179 21.63 -17.73 0.18
N THR A 180 21.39 -16.43 0.01
CA THR A 180 22.23 -15.36 0.61
C THR A 180 21.57 -14.61 1.76
N PHE A 181 20.28 -14.81 2.01
CA PHE A 181 19.52 -14.07 3.03
C PHE A 181 19.56 -14.79 4.37
N ASP A 182 19.68 -14.06 5.47
CA ASP A 182 19.65 -14.66 6.80
C ASP A 182 18.21 -14.99 7.22
N ALA A 183 18.08 -15.73 8.31
CA ALA A 183 16.84 -15.96 9.03
C ALA A 183 17.17 -16.31 10.48
N TYR A 184 16.27 -15.96 11.41
CA TYR A 184 16.42 -16.42 12.79
C TYR A 184 16.09 -17.91 12.90
N ALA A 185 16.90 -18.62 13.71
CA ALA A 185 16.74 -20.03 13.95
C ALA A 185 15.34 -20.33 14.52
N GLY A 186 14.68 -21.36 14.00
CA GLY A 186 13.31 -21.73 14.39
C GLY A 186 12.19 -20.88 13.75
N ALA A 187 12.52 -19.76 13.10
CA ALA A 187 11.54 -18.83 12.49
C ALA A 187 11.80 -18.62 10.99
N THR A 188 11.88 -19.71 10.24
CA THR A 188 12.32 -19.70 8.82
C THR A 188 11.17 -19.70 7.82
N VAL A 189 9.91 -19.87 8.24
CA VAL A 189 8.74 -19.83 7.34
C VAL A 189 8.51 -18.40 6.83
N THR A 190 8.38 -17.44 7.75
CA THR A 190 8.22 -16.01 7.47
C THR A 190 9.26 -15.44 6.49
N PRO A 191 10.58 -15.56 6.73
CA PRO A 191 11.59 -14.99 5.86
C PRO A 191 11.57 -15.62 4.47
N ARG A 192 11.30 -16.93 4.34
CA ARG A 192 11.14 -17.58 3.03
C ARG A 192 9.99 -16.98 2.24
N ALA A 193 8.86 -16.72 2.89
CA ALA A 193 7.71 -16.10 2.24
C ALA A 193 8.05 -14.69 1.74
N VAL A 194 8.71 -13.88 2.57
CA VAL A 194 9.16 -12.52 2.22
C VAL A 194 10.15 -12.56 1.05
N ILE A 195 11.22 -13.36 1.14
CA ILE A 195 12.25 -13.46 0.09
C ILE A 195 11.62 -13.88 -1.24
N LYS A 196 10.76 -14.90 -1.23
CA LYS A 196 10.04 -15.39 -2.41
C LYS A 196 9.16 -14.32 -3.04
N ALA A 197 8.44 -13.54 -2.24
CA ALA A 197 7.56 -12.48 -2.74
C ALA A 197 8.36 -11.32 -3.36
N ILE A 198 9.45 -10.89 -2.72
CA ILE A 198 10.33 -9.84 -3.26
C ILE A 198 11.02 -10.29 -4.54
N TYR A 199 11.47 -11.55 -4.62
CA TYR A 199 12.02 -12.11 -5.86
C TYR A 199 11.01 -12.05 -7.01
N LYS A 200 9.78 -12.51 -6.79
CA LYS A 200 8.72 -12.46 -7.80
C LYS A 200 8.40 -11.02 -8.22
N ALA A 201 8.33 -10.10 -7.27
CA ALA A 201 8.14 -8.68 -7.55
C ALA A 201 9.28 -8.08 -8.38
N GLN A 202 10.54 -8.41 -8.07
CA GLN A 202 11.69 -7.99 -8.87
C GLN A 202 11.58 -8.47 -10.32
N LYS A 203 11.24 -9.75 -10.51
CA LYS A 203 11.04 -10.33 -11.85
C LYS A 203 9.92 -9.62 -12.60
N PHE A 204 8.81 -9.32 -11.93
CA PHE A 204 7.70 -8.56 -12.50
C PHE A 204 8.12 -7.16 -12.94
N VAL A 205 8.85 -6.42 -12.09
CA VAL A 205 9.32 -5.07 -12.41
C VAL A 205 10.28 -5.07 -13.59
N ILE A 206 11.21 -6.03 -13.64
CA ILE A 206 12.15 -6.16 -14.76
C ILE A 206 11.39 -6.45 -16.06
N ALA A 207 10.41 -7.37 -16.03
CA ALA A 207 9.62 -7.75 -17.20
C ALA A 207 8.72 -6.62 -17.71
N ASN A 208 8.18 -5.79 -16.81
CA ASN A 208 7.21 -4.73 -17.13
C ASN A 208 7.80 -3.32 -17.06
N ARG A 209 9.14 -3.21 -17.09
CA ARG A 209 9.87 -1.94 -16.88
C ARG A 209 9.32 -0.79 -17.73
N GLN A 210 9.09 -1.03 -19.02
CA GLN A 210 8.64 0.04 -19.91
C GLN A 210 7.27 0.60 -19.47
N ALA A 211 6.30 -0.28 -19.18
CA ALA A 211 4.96 0.12 -18.76
C ALA A 211 4.96 0.80 -17.38
N LEU A 212 5.70 0.23 -16.42
CA LEU A 212 5.71 0.73 -15.03
C LEU A 212 6.39 2.09 -14.89
N PHE A 213 7.42 2.37 -15.70
CA PHE A 213 8.19 3.61 -15.62
C PHE A 213 7.75 4.69 -16.61
N ALA A 214 6.95 4.32 -17.63
CA ALA A 214 6.36 5.26 -18.55
C ALA A 214 5.58 6.34 -17.81
N ARG A 215 5.62 7.56 -18.33
CA ARG A 215 4.71 8.62 -17.92
C ARG A 215 3.44 8.41 -18.74
N GLU A 216 2.30 8.18 -18.08
CA GLU A 216 1.05 8.36 -18.81
C GLU A 216 1.05 9.80 -19.29
N ALA A 217 0.96 10.01 -20.60
CA ALA A 217 0.66 11.33 -21.12
C ALA A 217 -0.67 11.69 -20.46
N LYS A 218 -0.67 12.70 -19.58
CA LYS A 218 -1.92 13.36 -19.19
C LYS A 218 -2.57 13.72 -20.52
N ASP A 219 -3.65 13.04 -20.87
CA ASP A 219 -4.39 13.29 -22.10
C ASP A 219 -4.61 14.79 -22.20
N GLY A 220 -3.91 15.39 -23.16
CA GLY A 220 -4.14 16.73 -23.63
C GLY A 220 -5.47 16.73 -24.38
N LEU A 221 -6.57 16.67 -23.63
CA LEU A 221 -7.88 17.10 -24.10
C LEU A 221 -8.15 18.54 -23.66
N ALA A 222 -7.14 19.40 -23.80
CA ALA A 222 -7.38 20.73 -24.32
C ALA A 222 -7.40 20.59 -25.84
N LYS A 223 -8.55 20.15 -26.38
CA LYS A 223 -8.83 20.30 -27.82
C LYS A 223 -8.87 21.80 -28.08
N GLY A 224 -7.73 22.32 -28.55
CA GLY A 224 -7.61 23.66 -29.07
C GLY A 224 -8.66 23.90 -30.12
N GLN A 225 -9.24 25.09 -30.03
CA GLN A 225 -10.04 25.71 -31.04
C GLN A 225 -9.35 25.69 -32.41
N ASN A 226 -10.22 25.80 -33.43
CA ASN A 226 -10.04 26.52 -34.68
C ASN A 226 -9.81 25.66 -35.93
N GLY A 227 -10.79 25.73 -36.84
CA GLY A 227 -10.79 24.99 -38.09
C GLY A 227 -11.95 25.35 -39.02
N ARG A 228 -12.04 26.64 -39.36
CA ARG A 228 -12.71 27.24 -40.53
C ARG A 228 -14.23 27.32 -40.55
#